data_AF-S8DXP3-F1
#
_entry.id   AF-S8DXP3-F1
#
_cell.length_a   1.000
_cell.length_b   1.000
_cell.length_c   1.000
_cell.angle_alpha   90.00
_cell.angle_beta   90.00
_cell.angle_gamma   90.00
#
_symmetry.space_group_name_H-M   'P 1'
#
loop_
_entity.id
_entity.type
_entity.pdbx_description
1 polymer ?
#
loop_
_entity_poly.entity_id
_entity_poly.type
_entity_poly.pdbx_seq_one_letter_code
_entity_poly.pdbx_strand_id
1 'polypeptide(L)'
;MWANPYTRLTHQHSGLPRRRMVSAYCIAPPCLTSPALGKIAAKSGLIVSFVYSTDIVSRLSLGSVRDLTRCAAWLCKAEDAHGEGYSKVTKRALRWKAGYAEPGYSEWFLSVRKTLEANMQMSQLFPPGRVLWAMRDGDLHPAHRLHNPESQLKNVENRAEKVRLFEVLDVQRAFDQIVFARDMLSSHMPHQYDRVLHELL
;
A
#
# COMPACT_ATOMS: atom_id res chain seq x y z
N MET A 1 -18.76 10.46 -17.96
CA MET A 1 -18.83 10.13 -16.51
C MET A 1 -20.30 9.91 -16.16
N TRP A 2 -20.66 8.89 -15.38
CA TRP A 2 -22.08 8.57 -15.11
C TRP A 2 -22.72 9.47 -14.04
N ALA A 3 -21.94 9.94 -13.07
CA ALA A 3 -22.41 10.79 -11.98
C ALA A 3 -21.46 11.97 -11.73
N ASN A 4 -21.99 13.06 -11.17
CA ASN A 4 -21.18 14.19 -10.74
C ASN A 4 -20.32 13.79 -9.52
N PRO A 5 -19.00 14.03 -9.54
CA PRO A 5 -18.09 13.56 -8.50
C PRO A 5 -18.26 14.25 -7.14
N TYR A 6 -18.89 15.43 -7.10
CA TYR A 6 -19.17 16.17 -5.88
C TYR A 6 -20.51 15.80 -5.25
N THR A 7 -21.50 15.44 -6.06
CA THR A 7 -22.87 15.18 -5.58
C THR A 7 -23.28 13.71 -5.66
N ARG A 8 -22.47 12.85 -6.28
CA ARG A 8 -22.75 11.44 -6.60
C ARG A 8 -24.05 11.20 -7.38
N LEU A 9 -24.63 12.24 -7.98
CA LEU A 9 -25.90 12.15 -8.72
C LEU A 9 -25.64 11.99 -10.22
N THR A 10 -26.39 11.08 -10.85
CA THR A 10 -26.47 10.96 -12.32
C THR A 10 -27.04 12.23 -12.96
N HIS A 11 -26.56 12.54 -14.17
CA HIS A 11 -27.00 13.69 -14.97
C HIS A 11 -27.65 13.28 -16.28
N GLN A 12 -28.33 14.21 -16.97
CA GLN A 12 -29.09 13.93 -18.19
C GLN A 12 -28.26 13.24 -19.29
N HIS A 13 -27.01 13.68 -19.50
CA HIS A 13 -26.11 13.09 -20.50
C HIS A 13 -25.47 11.75 -20.08
N SER A 14 -25.84 11.16 -18.93
CA SER A 14 -25.22 9.92 -18.45
C SER A 14 -25.81 8.66 -19.07
N GLY A 15 -26.99 8.76 -19.70
CA GLY A 15 -27.78 7.60 -20.14
C GLY A 15 -28.52 6.86 -19.01
N LEU A 16 -28.36 7.29 -17.75
CA LEU A 16 -29.02 6.72 -16.58
C LEU A 16 -30.17 7.63 -16.10
N PRO A 17 -31.14 7.11 -15.33
CA PRO A 17 -32.21 7.94 -14.74
C PRO A 17 -31.60 9.09 -13.95
N ARG A 18 -32.09 10.32 -14.15
CA ARG A 18 -31.52 11.54 -13.56
C ARG A 18 -31.61 11.52 -12.03
N ARG A 19 -30.64 12.18 -11.38
CA ARG A 19 -30.60 12.39 -9.92
C ARG A 19 -30.64 11.10 -9.10
N ARG A 20 -30.08 10.00 -9.64
CA ARG A 20 -29.83 8.77 -8.88
C ARG A 20 -28.45 8.81 -8.26
N MET A 21 -28.36 8.39 -7.00
CA MET A 21 -27.10 8.27 -6.29
C MET A 21 -26.32 7.08 -6.84
N VAL A 22 -25.04 7.29 -7.11
CA VAL A 22 -24.10 6.26 -7.55
C VAL A 22 -23.01 6.13 -6.49
N SER A 23 -22.66 4.90 -6.17
CA SER A 23 -21.51 4.57 -5.34
C SER A 23 -20.80 3.36 -5.93
N ALA A 24 -19.47 3.33 -5.79
CA ALA A 24 -18.63 2.20 -6.14
C ALA A 24 -17.90 1.70 -4.89
N TYR A 25 -17.95 0.39 -4.69
CA TYR A 25 -17.19 -0.30 -3.65
C TYR A 25 -16.05 -1.05 -4.33
N CYS A 26 -14.83 -0.64 -4.01
CA CYS A 26 -13.62 -1.22 -4.59
C CYS A 26 -12.96 -2.12 -3.56
N ILE A 27 -12.66 -3.36 -3.93
CA ILE A 27 -11.95 -4.33 -3.07
C ILE A 27 -10.57 -4.53 -3.68
N ALA A 28 -9.52 -4.37 -2.88
CA ALA A 28 -8.13 -4.45 -3.32
C ALA A 28 -7.76 -3.54 -4.51
N PRO A 29 -8.28 -2.28 -4.61
CA PRO A 29 -8.04 -1.48 -5.80
C PRO A 29 -6.57 -1.05 -5.88
N PRO A 30 -5.98 -1.02 -7.09
CA PRO A 30 -4.70 -0.36 -7.28
C PRO A 30 -4.80 1.15 -7.06
N CYS A 31 -3.65 1.82 -7.04
CA CYS A 31 -3.59 3.26 -6.91
C CYS A 31 -3.97 3.95 -8.23
N LEU A 32 -5.18 4.53 -8.30
CA LEU A 32 -5.78 5.04 -9.53
C LEU A 32 -6.00 6.56 -9.56
N THR A 33 -6.03 7.22 -8.40
CA THR A 33 -6.44 8.63 -8.32
C THR A 33 -5.35 9.52 -7.75
N SER A 34 -5.30 10.76 -8.25
CA SER A 34 -4.50 11.80 -7.60
C SER A 34 -5.10 12.14 -6.22
N PRO A 35 -4.31 12.74 -5.31
CA PRO A 35 -4.81 13.15 -4.00
C PRO A 35 -6.06 14.03 -4.03
N ALA A 36 -6.10 14.99 -4.96
CA ALA A 36 -7.23 15.90 -5.12
C ALA A 36 -8.50 15.15 -5.55
N LEU A 37 -8.38 14.25 -6.52
CA LEU A 37 -9.51 13.46 -7.02
C LEU A 37 -10.01 12.46 -5.97
N GLY A 38 -9.09 11.78 -5.27
CA GLY A 38 -9.41 10.87 -4.18
C GLY A 38 -10.21 11.56 -3.07
N LYS A 39 -9.80 12.78 -2.67
CA LYS A 39 -10.52 13.60 -1.68
C LYS A 39 -11.94 13.96 -2.13
N ILE A 40 -12.13 14.32 -3.40
CA ILE A 40 -13.47 14.63 -3.93
C ILE A 40 -14.37 13.40 -3.86
N ALA A 41 -13.88 12.25 -4.33
CA ALA A 41 -14.63 11.00 -4.33
C ALA A 41 -14.95 10.48 -2.91
N ALA A 42 -14.03 10.70 -1.96
CA ALA A 42 -14.25 10.36 -0.56
C ALA A 42 -15.35 11.23 0.06
N LYS A 43 -15.25 12.56 -0.10
CA LYS A 43 -16.19 13.53 0.49
C LYS A 43 -17.63 13.34 0.01
N SER A 44 -17.82 13.02 -1.27
CA SER A 44 -19.15 12.77 -1.83
C SER A 44 -19.69 11.36 -1.53
N GLY A 45 -18.85 10.46 -1.00
CA GLY A 45 -19.21 9.05 -0.83
C GLY A 45 -19.42 8.32 -2.17
N LEU A 46 -18.78 8.81 -3.24
CA LEU A 46 -18.86 8.20 -4.56
C LEU A 46 -18.04 6.90 -4.61
N ILE A 47 -16.91 6.84 -3.94
CA ILE A 47 -16.03 5.66 -3.93
C ILE A 47 -15.64 5.31 -2.49
N VAL A 48 -15.78 4.03 -2.16
CA VAL A 48 -15.25 3.42 -0.94
C VAL A 48 -14.31 2.30 -1.35
N SER A 49 -13.07 2.36 -0.90
CA SER A 49 -12.04 1.35 -1.14
C SER A 49 -11.78 0.55 0.12
N PHE A 50 -11.70 -0.77 -0.01
CA PHE A 50 -11.32 -1.68 1.06
C PHE A 50 -9.98 -2.33 0.72
N VAL A 51 -9.02 -2.21 1.63
CA VAL A 51 -7.66 -2.76 1.50
C VAL A 51 -7.37 -3.63 2.72
N TYR A 52 -6.71 -4.77 2.51
CA TYR A 52 -6.28 -5.67 3.57
C TYR A 52 -4.76 -5.72 3.70
N SER A 53 -4.27 -5.60 4.94
CA SER A 53 -2.86 -5.70 5.34
C SER A 53 -1.95 -4.84 4.46
N THR A 54 -0.74 -5.32 4.16
CA THR A 54 0.23 -4.68 3.28
C THR A 54 0.08 -5.14 1.83
N ASP A 55 -1.15 -5.27 1.33
CA ASP A 55 -1.43 -5.58 -0.07
C ASP A 55 -0.63 -4.66 -1.00
N ILE A 56 0.28 -5.27 -1.77
CA ILE A 56 1.17 -4.54 -2.68
C ILE A 56 0.41 -3.87 -3.81
N VAL A 57 -0.63 -4.50 -4.37
CA VAL A 57 -1.37 -3.95 -5.51
C VAL A 57 -2.07 -2.66 -5.09
N SER A 58 -2.60 -2.64 -3.87
CA SER A 58 -3.22 -1.46 -3.28
C SER A 58 -2.23 -0.32 -2.97
N ARG A 59 -0.92 -0.54 -3.18
CA ARG A 59 0.16 0.47 -3.06
C ARG A 59 0.86 0.73 -4.40
N LEU A 60 0.47 0.03 -5.46
CA LEU A 60 1.06 0.19 -6.79
C LEU A 60 0.20 1.11 -7.66
N SER A 61 0.84 2.14 -8.20
CA SER A 61 0.33 2.91 -9.33
C SER A 61 1.10 2.58 -10.60
N LEU A 62 0.56 2.95 -11.76
CA LEU A 62 1.30 2.88 -13.02
C LEU A 62 2.60 3.71 -12.96
N GLY A 63 2.61 4.81 -12.20
CA GLY A 63 3.81 5.59 -11.96
C GLY A 63 4.85 4.81 -11.17
N SER A 64 4.44 4.21 -10.05
CA SER A 64 5.30 3.39 -9.19
C SER A 64 5.91 2.21 -9.94
N VAL A 65 5.14 1.53 -10.81
CA VAL A 65 5.64 0.42 -11.64
C VAL A 65 6.71 0.91 -12.62
N ARG A 66 6.47 2.03 -13.30
CA ARG A 66 7.44 2.62 -14.25
C ARG A 66 8.71 3.09 -13.54
N ASP A 67 8.58 3.66 -12.35
CA ASP A 67 9.71 4.07 -11.53
C ASP A 67 10.52 2.86 -11.04
N LEU A 68 9.87 1.77 -10.62
CA LEU A 68 10.56 0.50 -10.31
C LEU A 68 11.34 -0.04 -11.52
N THR A 69 10.74 -0.01 -12.71
CA THR A 69 11.43 -0.42 -13.95
C THR A 69 12.66 0.45 -14.22
N ARG A 70 12.58 1.77 -14.01
CA ARG A 70 13.72 2.68 -14.17
C ARG A 70 14.82 2.41 -13.16
N CYS A 71 14.47 2.20 -11.89
CA CYS A 71 15.43 1.84 -10.85
C CYS A 71 16.13 0.52 -11.19
N ALA A 72 15.39 -0.49 -11.65
CA ALA A 72 15.95 -1.76 -12.08
C ALA A 72 16.92 -1.58 -13.26
N ALA A 73 16.53 -0.83 -14.29
CA ALA A 73 17.39 -0.54 -15.43
C ALA A 73 18.66 0.23 -15.02
N TRP A 74 18.56 1.18 -14.10
CA TRP A 74 19.71 1.92 -13.56
C TRP A 74 20.68 0.99 -12.83
N LEU A 75 20.15 0.08 -11.99
CA LEU A 75 20.97 -0.90 -11.28
C LEU A 75 21.65 -1.90 -12.23
N CYS A 76 20.96 -2.36 -13.27
CA CYS A 76 21.58 -3.21 -14.29
C CYS A 76 22.71 -2.48 -15.02
N LYS A 77 22.49 -1.23 -15.42
CA LYS A 77 23.52 -0.42 -16.09
C LYS A 77 24.75 -0.19 -15.20
N ALA A 78 24.54 0.08 -13.90
CA ALA A 78 25.63 0.25 -12.94
C ALA A 78 26.39 -1.05 -12.68
N GLU A 79 25.72 -2.21 -12.78
CA GLU A 79 26.35 -3.51 -12.73
C GLU A 79 27.29 -3.70 -13.93
N ASP A 80 26.80 -3.48 -15.14
CA ASP A 80 27.56 -3.70 -16.37
C ASP A 80 28.76 -2.75 -16.49
N ALA A 81 28.62 -1.50 -16.05
CA ALA A 81 29.66 -0.48 -16.17
C ALA A 81 30.75 -0.57 -15.09
N HIS A 82 30.37 -0.88 -13.85
CA HIS A 82 31.25 -0.71 -12.69
C HIS A 82 31.19 -1.86 -11.68
N GLY A 83 30.34 -2.88 -11.87
CA GLY A 83 30.10 -3.92 -10.87
C GLY A 83 29.49 -3.38 -9.58
N GLU A 84 28.84 -2.22 -9.64
CA GLU A 84 28.28 -1.51 -8.48
C GLU A 84 26.75 -1.46 -8.48
N GLY A 85 26.12 -2.32 -9.27
CA GLY A 85 24.68 -2.37 -9.46
C GLY A 85 23.95 -3.24 -8.43
N TYR A 86 23.04 -4.08 -8.93
CA TYR A 86 22.18 -4.91 -8.10
C TYR A 86 22.96 -5.93 -7.26
N SER A 87 24.11 -6.43 -7.74
CA SER A 87 24.88 -7.47 -7.03
C SER A 87 25.50 -6.90 -5.75
N LYS A 88 26.05 -5.68 -5.82
CA LYS A 88 26.65 -4.98 -4.69
C LYS A 88 25.62 -4.60 -3.64
N VAL A 89 24.45 -4.12 -4.06
CA VAL A 89 23.29 -3.86 -3.17
C VAL A 89 22.88 -5.13 -2.45
N THR A 90 22.67 -6.22 -3.18
CA THR A 90 22.23 -7.51 -2.62
C THR A 90 23.26 -8.07 -1.64
N LYS A 91 24.55 -8.07 -2.01
CA LYS A 91 25.64 -8.57 -1.17
C LYS A 91 25.76 -7.79 0.13
N ARG A 92 25.71 -6.45 0.09
CA ARG A 92 25.77 -5.63 1.30
C ARG A 92 24.54 -5.82 2.19
N ALA A 93 23.34 -5.93 1.59
CA ALA A 93 22.12 -6.15 2.34
C ALA A 93 22.13 -7.51 3.07
N LEU A 94 22.63 -8.56 2.41
CA LEU A 94 22.81 -9.88 3.03
C LEU A 94 23.81 -9.85 4.19
N ARG A 95 24.97 -9.19 4.01
CA ARG A 95 25.97 -9.05 5.09
C ARG A 95 25.42 -8.24 6.28
N TRP A 96 24.71 -7.15 6.01
CA TRP A 96 24.04 -6.35 7.03
C TRP A 96 23.05 -7.21 7.83
N LYS A 97 22.18 -7.96 7.14
CA LYS A 97 21.19 -8.85 7.78
C LYS A 97 21.85 -9.97 8.60
N ALA A 98 23.00 -10.47 8.15
CA ALA A 98 23.75 -11.51 8.84
C ALA A 98 24.61 -10.99 10.02
N GLY A 99 24.57 -9.68 10.33
CA GLY A 99 25.32 -9.09 11.43
C GLY A 99 26.77 -8.71 11.09
N TYR A 100 27.18 -8.82 9.82
CA TYR A 100 28.51 -8.46 9.33
C TYR A 100 28.53 -7.06 8.68
N ALA A 101 27.84 -6.10 9.29
CA ALA A 101 27.81 -4.73 8.79
C ALA A 101 29.15 -4.03 9.02
N GLU A 102 29.72 -3.43 7.97
CA GLU A 102 30.91 -2.59 8.09
C GLU A 102 30.50 -1.13 8.33
N PRO A 103 31.33 -0.31 9.02
CA PRO A 103 31.11 1.12 9.14
C PRO A 103 30.89 1.76 7.76
N GLY A 104 29.88 2.63 7.63
CA GLY A 104 29.54 3.29 6.37
C GLY A 104 28.47 2.60 5.51
N TYR A 105 28.01 1.39 5.88
CA TYR A 105 26.95 0.70 5.12
C TYR A 105 25.63 1.48 5.15
N SER A 106 25.28 2.11 6.28
CA SER A 106 24.04 2.89 6.41
C SER A 106 24.06 4.10 5.48
N GLU A 107 25.14 4.87 5.51
CA GLU A 107 25.38 6.04 4.67
C GLU A 107 25.36 5.66 3.18
N TRP A 108 25.93 4.51 2.85
CA TRP A 108 25.88 3.98 1.48
C TRP A 108 24.47 3.56 1.05
N PHE A 109 23.70 2.87 1.90
CA PHE A 109 22.31 2.55 1.55
C PHE A 109 21.47 3.82 1.39
N LEU A 110 21.69 4.83 2.23
CA LEU A 110 21.04 6.12 2.11
C LEU A 110 21.43 6.84 0.81
N SER A 111 22.70 6.79 0.40
CA SER A 111 23.13 7.40 -0.86
C SER A 111 22.52 6.70 -2.07
N VAL A 112 22.57 5.36 -2.11
CA VAL A 112 21.95 4.56 -3.19
C VAL A 112 20.44 4.84 -3.25
N ARG A 113 19.75 4.82 -2.11
CA ARG A 113 18.32 5.14 -2.03
C ARG A 113 18.02 6.52 -2.62
N LYS A 114 18.75 7.56 -2.20
CA LYS A 114 18.55 8.93 -2.72
C LYS A 114 18.80 9.00 -4.22
N THR A 115 19.81 8.30 -4.74
CA THR A 115 20.07 8.22 -6.17
C THR A 115 18.92 7.55 -6.92
N LEU A 116 18.37 6.45 -6.39
CA LEU A 116 17.21 5.79 -6.99
C LEU A 116 15.98 6.71 -6.95
N GLU A 117 15.67 7.31 -5.80
CA GLU A 117 14.55 8.25 -5.62
C GLU A 117 14.65 9.46 -6.57
N ALA A 118 15.86 9.98 -6.83
CA ALA A 118 16.06 11.07 -7.80
C ALA A 118 15.69 10.67 -9.25
N ASN A 119 15.70 9.37 -9.56
CA ASN A 119 15.27 8.83 -10.84
C ASN A 119 13.79 8.43 -10.87
N MET A 120 13.09 8.50 -9.73
CA MET A 120 11.66 8.20 -9.61
C MET A 120 10.85 9.48 -9.83
N GLN A 121 10.46 9.73 -11.07
CA GLN A 121 9.83 10.99 -11.49
C GLN A 121 8.37 10.82 -11.92
N MET A 122 7.78 9.64 -11.78
CA MET A 122 6.39 9.43 -12.16
C MET A 122 5.43 9.96 -11.10
N SER A 123 4.21 10.28 -11.55
CA SER A 123 3.14 10.71 -10.66
C SER A 123 2.75 9.61 -9.67
N GLN A 124 2.73 9.95 -8.38
CA GLN A 124 2.17 9.10 -7.35
C GLN A 124 0.64 9.18 -7.37
N LEU A 125 0.00 8.02 -7.46
CA LEU A 125 -1.45 7.87 -7.34
C LEU A 125 -1.75 7.09 -6.06
N PHE A 126 -3.02 7.08 -5.68
CA PHE A 126 -3.48 6.51 -4.42
C PHE A 126 -4.79 5.74 -4.61
N PRO A 127 -5.14 4.83 -3.67
CA PRO A 127 -6.43 4.15 -3.68
C PRO A 127 -7.57 5.17 -3.71
N PRO A 128 -8.63 4.93 -4.50
CA PRO A 128 -9.65 5.94 -4.74
C PRO A 128 -10.61 6.11 -3.56
N GLY A 129 -11.05 7.35 -3.34
CA GLY A 129 -12.14 7.65 -2.42
C GLY A 129 -11.83 7.44 -0.93
N ARG A 130 -12.85 7.03 -0.18
CA ARG A 130 -12.74 6.73 1.25
C ARG A 130 -12.07 5.37 1.42
N VAL A 131 -10.92 5.32 2.11
CA VAL A 131 -10.15 4.08 2.27
C VAL A 131 -10.39 3.48 3.64
N LEU A 132 -10.91 2.25 3.64
CA LEU A 132 -11.03 1.38 4.79
C LEU A 132 -9.90 0.36 4.73
N TRP A 133 -9.09 0.31 5.78
CA TRP A 133 -7.89 -0.52 5.85
C TRP A 133 -8.04 -1.54 6.97
N ALA A 134 -8.13 -2.82 6.61
CA ALA A 134 -8.19 -3.92 7.55
C ALA A 134 -6.79 -4.48 7.83
N MET A 135 -6.44 -4.66 9.10
CA MET A 135 -5.14 -5.24 9.51
C MET A 135 -5.34 -6.17 10.70
N ARG A 136 -4.47 -7.18 10.84
CA ARG A 136 -4.43 -8.00 12.06
C ARG A 136 -3.64 -7.27 13.14
N ASP A 137 -3.96 -7.52 14.42
CA ASP A 137 -3.27 -6.86 15.54
C ASP A 137 -1.76 -7.14 15.54
N GLY A 138 -1.34 -8.34 15.08
CA GLY A 138 0.08 -8.71 14.94
C GLY A 138 0.84 -7.85 13.94
N ASP A 139 0.18 -7.38 12.88
CA ASP A 139 0.78 -6.57 11.81
C ASP A 139 0.98 -5.11 12.22
N LEU A 140 0.36 -4.68 13.32
CA LEU A 140 0.53 -3.32 13.84
C LEU A 140 1.87 -3.17 14.56
N HIS A 141 2.39 -1.94 14.58
CA HIS A 141 3.55 -1.58 15.40
C HIS A 141 3.28 -1.96 16.87
N PRO A 142 4.26 -2.49 17.63
CA PRO A 142 4.06 -2.93 19.01
C PRO A 142 3.31 -1.94 19.91
N ALA A 143 3.59 -0.64 19.76
CA ALA A 143 2.92 0.43 20.51
C ALA A 143 1.41 0.62 20.21
N HIS A 144 0.89 0.00 19.16
CA HIS A 144 -0.50 0.10 18.71
C HIS A 144 -1.27 -1.22 18.79
N ARG A 145 -0.59 -2.28 19.25
CA ARG A 145 -1.21 -3.59 19.52
C ARG A 145 -2.04 -3.48 20.78
N LEU A 146 -3.21 -4.10 20.76
CA LEU A 146 -4.10 -4.12 21.94
C LEU A 146 -3.69 -5.19 22.95
N HIS A 147 -2.88 -6.18 22.53
CA HIS A 147 -2.40 -7.24 23.42
C HIS A 147 -1.05 -6.89 24.07
N ASN A 148 -1.06 -6.81 25.40
CA ASN A 148 0.14 -6.69 26.23
C ASN A 148 0.80 -8.09 26.38
N PRO A 149 2.12 -8.26 26.17
CA PRO A 149 2.81 -9.55 26.32
C PRO A 149 2.64 -10.23 27.69
N GLU A 150 2.24 -9.50 28.74
CA GLU A 150 1.96 -10.06 30.08
C GLU A 150 0.66 -10.88 30.16
N SER A 151 -0.20 -10.80 29.14
CA SER A 151 -1.51 -11.52 29.11
C SER A 151 -1.38 -12.98 28.65
N GLN A 152 -0.15 -13.46 28.41
CA GLN A 152 0.17 -14.76 27.79
C GLN A 152 -0.22 -15.99 28.62
N LEU A 153 -0.60 -15.84 29.88
CA LEU A 153 -0.80 -16.99 30.78
C LEU A 153 -2.20 -17.62 30.75
N LYS A 154 -3.17 -17.14 29.95
CA LYS A 154 -4.56 -17.62 30.14
C LYS A 154 -5.38 -18.12 28.97
N ASN A 155 -4.98 -18.11 27.69
CA ASN A 155 -5.77 -18.80 26.65
C ASN A 155 -4.92 -19.14 25.41
N VAL A 156 -4.42 -20.38 25.35
CA VAL A 156 -3.53 -20.91 24.31
C VAL A 156 -4.30 -21.47 23.10
N GLU A 157 -5.62 -21.51 23.16
CA GLU A 157 -6.44 -22.13 22.11
C GLU A 157 -7.39 -21.08 21.50
N ASN A 158 -7.20 -20.77 20.21
CA ASN A 158 -8.14 -20.02 19.36
C ASN A 158 -8.38 -18.52 19.61
N ARG A 159 -7.32 -17.71 19.66
CA ARG A 159 -7.46 -16.29 19.23
C ARG A 159 -6.59 -16.03 18.02
N ALA A 160 -7.11 -16.43 16.86
CA ALA A 160 -6.67 -15.89 15.58
C ALA A 160 -6.57 -14.37 15.72
N GLU A 161 -5.43 -13.79 15.33
CA GLU A 161 -5.16 -12.36 15.45
C GLU A 161 -6.34 -11.56 14.88
N LYS A 162 -7.12 -10.96 15.77
CA LYS A 162 -8.37 -10.29 15.44
C LYS A 162 -8.13 -9.23 14.37
N VAL A 163 -8.90 -9.27 13.29
CA VAL A 163 -8.89 -8.22 12.27
C VAL A 163 -9.50 -6.96 12.87
N ARG A 164 -8.82 -5.84 12.63
CA ARG A 164 -9.25 -4.49 12.99
C ARG A 164 -9.43 -3.68 11.71
N LEU A 165 -10.52 -2.92 11.64
CA LEU A 165 -10.82 -2.03 10.52
C LEU A 165 -10.51 -0.59 10.91
N PHE A 166 -9.78 0.11 10.05
CA PHE A 166 -9.42 1.51 10.22
C PHE A 166 -9.92 2.33 9.05
N GLU A 167 -10.38 3.55 9.32
CA GLU A 167 -10.54 4.56 8.27
C GLU A 167 -9.25 5.35 8.12
N VAL A 168 -8.74 5.45 6.90
CA VAL A 168 -7.48 6.13 6.62
C VAL A 168 -7.75 7.61 6.35
N LEU A 169 -7.40 8.46 7.32
CA LEU A 169 -7.62 9.90 7.24
C LEU A 169 -6.65 10.60 6.28
N ASP A 170 -5.39 10.14 6.25
CA ASP A 170 -4.37 10.63 5.32
C ASP A 170 -3.90 9.50 4.41
N VAL A 171 -4.63 9.32 3.32
CA VAL A 171 -4.35 8.27 2.32
C VAL A 171 -2.98 8.46 1.68
N GLN A 172 -2.55 9.72 1.47
CA GLN A 172 -1.24 9.98 0.87
C GLN A 172 -0.13 9.44 1.75
N ARG A 173 -0.11 9.86 3.01
CA ARG A 173 0.92 9.43 3.95
C ARG A 173 0.88 7.92 4.25
N ALA A 174 -0.28 7.29 4.17
CA ALA A 174 -0.41 5.86 4.44
C ALA A 174 -0.02 4.97 3.25
N PHE A 175 -0.11 5.48 2.01
CA PHE A 175 0.05 4.71 0.76
C PHE A 175 1.10 5.28 -0.20
N ASP A 176 1.89 6.28 0.19
CA ASP A 176 2.96 6.88 -0.63
C ASP A 176 4.16 5.96 -0.86
N GLN A 177 4.27 4.88 -0.09
CA GLN A 177 5.36 3.92 -0.19
C GLN A 177 4.87 2.48 -0.26
N ILE A 178 5.65 1.69 -1.01
CA ILE A 178 5.57 0.23 -1.00
C ILE A 178 6.14 -0.27 0.33
N VAL A 179 5.36 -1.10 1.03
CA VAL A 179 5.82 -1.77 2.25
C VAL A 179 6.19 -3.20 1.89
N PHE A 180 7.48 -3.52 1.97
CA PHE A 180 7.98 -4.87 1.77
C PHE A 180 7.76 -5.73 3.02
N ALA A 181 6.63 -6.43 3.05
CA ALA A 181 6.25 -7.34 4.13
C ALA A 181 6.12 -8.78 3.62
N ARG A 182 6.20 -9.77 4.53
CA ARG A 182 6.16 -11.20 4.18
C ARG A 182 4.88 -11.58 3.44
N ASP A 183 3.77 -10.96 3.80
CA ASP A 183 2.43 -11.26 3.30
C ASP A 183 1.98 -10.31 2.17
N MET A 184 2.82 -9.39 1.70
CA MET A 184 2.41 -8.33 0.77
C MET A 184 1.76 -8.84 -0.54
N LEU A 185 2.19 -10.01 -1.02
CA LEU A 185 1.61 -10.68 -2.19
C LEU A 185 0.41 -11.55 -1.83
N SER A 186 0.52 -12.33 -0.74
CA SER A 186 -0.57 -13.21 -0.31
C SER A 186 -1.81 -12.44 0.12
N SER A 187 -1.63 -11.25 0.70
CA SER A 187 -2.71 -10.39 1.17
C SER A 187 -3.55 -9.83 0.01
N HIS A 188 -3.04 -9.83 -1.22
CA HIS A 188 -3.82 -9.47 -2.41
C HIS A 188 -4.78 -10.59 -2.87
N MET A 189 -4.60 -11.82 -2.39
CA MET A 189 -5.34 -12.96 -2.94
C MET A 189 -6.84 -12.86 -2.62
N PRO A 190 -7.75 -13.13 -3.57
CA PRO A 190 -9.19 -12.94 -3.37
C PRO A 190 -9.77 -13.65 -2.14
N HIS A 191 -9.31 -14.88 -1.85
CA HIS A 191 -9.76 -15.65 -0.69
C HIS A 191 -9.35 -15.01 0.65
N GLN A 192 -8.29 -14.19 0.68
CA GLN A 192 -7.91 -13.44 1.88
C GLN A 192 -8.91 -12.32 2.15
N TYR A 193 -9.28 -11.57 1.10
CA TYR A 193 -10.29 -10.51 1.19
C TYR A 193 -11.65 -11.06 1.60
N ASP A 194 -12.08 -12.17 1.00
CA ASP A 194 -13.33 -12.85 1.34
C ASP A 194 -13.34 -13.27 2.83
N ARG A 195 -12.30 -13.96 3.29
CA ARG A 195 -12.13 -14.36 4.69
C ARG A 195 -12.18 -13.16 5.64
N VAL A 196 -11.45 -12.10 5.34
CA VAL A 196 -11.34 -10.91 6.20
C VAL A 196 -12.65 -10.14 6.26
N LEU A 197 -13.40 -10.06 5.15
CA LEU A 197 -14.73 -9.45 5.13
C LEU A 197 -15.71 -10.26 5.99
N HIS A 198 -15.67 -11.59 5.92
CA HIS A 198 -16.47 -12.46 6.79
C HIS A 198 -16.07 -12.37 8.28
N GLU A 199 -14.80 -12.16 8.60
CA GLU A 199 -14.34 -11.93 9.98
C GLU A 199 -14.81 -10.57 10.55
N LEU A 200 -15.17 -9.61 9.70
CA LEU A 200 -15.58 -8.25 10.08
C LEU A 200 -17.11 -8.06 10.19
N LEU A 201 -17.92 -8.97 9.65
CA LEU A 201 -19.38 -8.94 9.64
C LEU A 201 -19.97 -9.77 10.79
#